data_AF-A0A929V586-F1
#
_entry.id   AF-A0A929V586-F1
#
_cell.length_a   1.000
_cell.length_b   1.000
_cell.length_c   1.000
_cell.angle_alpha   90.00
_cell.angle_beta   90.00
_cell.angle_gamma   90.00
#
_symmetry.space_group_name_H-M   'P 1'
#
loop_
_entity.id
_entity.type
_entity.pdbx_description
1 polymer ?
#
loop_
_entity_poly.entity_id
_entity_poly.type
_entity_poly.pdbx_seq_one_letter_code
_entity_poly.pdbx_strand_id
1 'polypeptide(L)'
;MEVTNIKTYKYAPHLIVEDEEANKIIKYGELKEIKAYIYPSGGQVQAQKWGNELHYVFNLLTNEDKLKEKDGICFNSDTVNYEVVSILPYSEHFQIEIKKL
;
A
#
# COMPACT_ATOMS: atom_id res chain seq x y z
N MET A 1 -16.63 12.05 3.59
CA MET A 1 -17.22 10.69 3.42
C MET A 1 -16.64 9.82 4.51
N GLU A 2 -17.46 9.24 5.39
CA GLU A 2 -16.97 8.34 6.43
C GLU A 2 -16.52 7.02 5.81
N VAL A 3 -15.33 6.57 6.18
CA VAL A 3 -14.77 5.30 5.70
C VAL A 3 -15.50 4.18 6.44
N THR A 4 -16.60 3.71 5.87
CA THR A 4 -17.31 2.53 6.39
C THR A 4 -16.52 1.27 6.05
N ASN A 5 -16.35 0.37 7.03
CA ASN A 5 -15.72 -0.96 6.90
C ASN A 5 -14.18 -1.02 7.02
N ILE A 6 -13.58 -0.14 7.83
CA ILE A 6 -12.15 -0.18 8.20
C ILE A 6 -11.82 -1.49 8.93
N LYS A 7 -10.74 -2.15 8.49
CA LYS A 7 -10.15 -3.32 9.15
C LYS A 7 -8.69 -3.02 9.53
N THR A 8 -8.18 -3.75 10.51
CA THR A 8 -6.77 -3.69 10.86
C THR A 8 -5.97 -4.60 9.94
N TYR A 9 -4.99 -4.02 9.26
CA TYR A 9 -4.03 -4.72 8.41
C TYR A 9 -2.61 -4.53 8.96
N LYS A 10 -1.72 -5.46 8.60
CA LYS A 10 -0.29 -5.32 8.89
C LYS A 10 0.42 -4.73 7.68
N TYR A 11 1.38 -3.85 7.94
CA TYR A 11 2.27 -3.30 6.93
C TYR A 11 3.70 -3.27 7.45
N ALA A 12 4.66 -3.32 6.55
CA ALA A 12 6.07 -3.22 6.86
C ALA A 12 6.66 -2.03 6.09
N PRO A 13 7.24 -1.04 6.77
CA PRO A 13 7.81 0.12 6.11
C PRO A 13 9.01 -0.29 5.25
N HIS A 14 9.14 0.31 4.08
CA HIS A 14 10.27 0.12 3.18
C HIS A 14 11.50 0.84 3.73
N LEU A 15 12.52 0.08 4.11
CA LEU A 15 13.80 0.59 4.59
C LEU A 15 14.86 0.40 3.52
N ILE A 16 15.40 1.52 3.04
CA ILE A 16 16.56 1.54 2.16
C ILE A 16 17.77 1.69 3.09
N VAL A 17 18.50 0.60 3.27
CA VAL A 17 19.77 0.63 4.01
C VAL A 17 20.87 0.80 2.97
N GLU A 18 21.65 1.87 3.11
CA GLU A 18 22.86 2.08 2.31
C GLU A 18 24.02 1.38 3.02
N ASP A 19 24.67 0.47 2.31
CA ASP A 19 25.87 -0.22 2.79
C ASP A 19 27.13 0.62 2.53
N GLU A 20 28.26 0.24 3.12
CA GLU A 20 29.55 0.95 3.02
C GLU A 20 30.05 1.07 1.56
N GLU A 21 29.52 0.23 0.66
CA GLU A 21 29.74 0.26 -0.80
C GLU A 21 28.71 1.08 -1.60
N ALA A 22 27.88 1.90 -0.94
CA ALA A 22 26.79 2.67 -1.56
C ALA A 22 25.72 1.82 -2.29
N ASN A 23 25.67 0.52 -1.96
CA ASN A 23 24.63 -0.38 -2.46
C ASN A 23 23.35 -0.19 -1.65
N LYS A 24 22.23 -0.01 -2.34
CA LYS A 24 20.90 0.16 -1.73
C LYS A 24 20.29 -1.20 -1.46
N ILE A 25 20.37 -1.67 -0.21
CA ILE A 25 19.72 -2.91 0.22
C ILE A 25 18.29 -2.58 0.63
N ILE A 26 17.33 -3.19 -0.06
CA ILE A 26 15.90 -3.10 0.26
C ILE A 26 15.60 -4.07 1.40
N LYS A 27 15.15 -3.54 2.53
CA LYS A 27 14.61 -4.33 3.64
C LYS A 27 13.22 -3.84 4.02
N TYR A 28 12.38 -4.75 4.46
CA TYR A 28 11.13 -4.39 5.13
C TYR A 28 11.40 -4.30 6.63
N GLY A 29 10.94 -3.21 7.25
CA GLY A 29 11.09 -2.96 8.67
C GLY A 29 10.12 -3.78 9.52
N GLU A 30 9.92 -3.34 10.76
CA GLU A 30 8.99 -3.98 11.69
C GLU A 30 7.55 -3.95 11.18
N LEU A 31 6.84 -5.07 11.36
CA LEU A 31 5.42 -5.17 11.06
C LEU A 31 4.63 -4.27 12.00
N LYS A 32 3.96 -3.28 11.42
CA LYS A 32 3.08 -2.33 12.09
C LYS A 32 1.64 -2.59 11.70
N GLU A 33 0.73 -2.15 12.54
CA GLU A 33 -0.71 -2.25 12.29
C GLU A 33 -1.26 -0.92 11.79
N ILE A 34 -2.14 -0.98 10.80
CA ILE A 34 -2.85 0.18 10.26
C ILE A 34 -4.33 -0.14 10.10
N LYS A 35 -5.16 0.86 10.38
CA LYS A 35 -6.60 0.79 10.14
C LYS A 35 -6.90 1.30 8.74
N ALA A 36 -7.26 0.41 7.84
CA ALA A 36 -7.58 0.78 6.46
C ALA A 36 -8.76 -0.01 5.91
N TYR A 37 -9.32 0.45 4.80
CA TYR A 37 -10.34 -0.25 4.04
C TYR A 37 -9.78 -0.61 2.66
N ILE A 38 -9.67 -1.91 2.36
CA ILE A 38 -9.13 -2.40 1.09
C ILE A 38 -10.27 -2.88 0.19
N TYR A 39 -10.30 -2.39 -1.05
CA TYR A 39 -11.29 -2.74 -2.06
C TYR A 39 -10.62 -2.89 -3.45
N PRO A 40 -11.15 -3.74 -4.35
CA PRO A 40 -10.55 -3.96 -5.67
C PRO A 40 -10.49 -2.67 -6.49
N SER A 41 -9.39 -2.49 -7.22
CA SER A 41 -9.27 -1.38 -8.16
C SER A 41 -10.19 -1.54 -9.37
N GLY A 42 -10.74 -0.41 -9.81
CA GLY A 42 -11.75 -0.39 -10.86
C GLY A 42 -11.98 0.99 -11.46
N GLY A 43 -12.89 1.05 -12.42
CA GLY A 43 -13.19 2.27 -13.17
C GLY A 43 -12.23 2.52 -14.33
N GLN A 44 -12.65 3.38 -15.25
CA GLN A 44 -11.97 3.64 -16.52
C GLN A 44 -10.54 4.18 -16.33
N VAL A 45 -10.34 5.04 -15.33
CA VAL A 45 -9.03 5.66 -15.05
C VAL A 45 -7.99 4.63 -14.63
N GLN A 46 -8.31 3.78 -13.66
CA GLN A 46 -7.38 2.75 -13.19
C GLN A 46 -7.18 1.66 -14.24
N ALA A 47 -8.23 1.31 -15.00
CA ALA A 47 -8.11 0.36 -16.11
C ALA A 47 -7.17 0.87 -17.21
N GLN A 48 -7.20 2.17 -17.52
CA GLN A 48 -6.26 2.76 -18.48
C GLN A 48 -4.83 2.83 -17.92
N LYS A 49 -4.67 3.08 -16.61
CA LYS A 49 -3.37 3.16 -15.94
C LYS A 49 -2.68 1.80 -15.84
N TRP A 50 -3.41 0.78 -15.37
CA TRP A 50 -2.85 -0.53 -15.03
C TRP A 50 -3.11 -1.60 -16.10
N GLY A 51 -4.06 -1.39 -17.01
CA GLY A 51 -4.38 -2.33 -18.08
C GLY A 51 -4.68 -3.72 -17.53
N ASN A 52 -3.92 -4.71 -18.01
CA ASN A 52 -4.05 -6.12 -17.62
C ASN A 52 -3.66 -6.39 -16.16
N GLU A 53 -2.91 -5.50 -15.53
CA GLU A 53 -2.45 -5.66 -14.15
C GLU A 53 -3.51 -5.20 -13.13
N LEU A 54 -4.60 -4.56 -13.57
CA LEU A 54 -5.66 -4.04 -12.71
C LEU A 54 -6.21 -5.11 -11.73
N HIS A 55 -6.26 -6.37 -12.16
CA HIS A 55 -6.71 -7.49 -11.34
C HIS A 55 -5.84 -7.74 -10.09
N TYR A 56 -4.60 -7.25 -10.11
CA TYR A 56 -3.64 -7.36 -9.02
C TYR A 56 -3.49 -6.05 -8.25
N VAL A 57 -4.23 -5.01 -8.61
CA VAL A 57 -4.23 -3.72 -7.94
C VAL A 57 -5.47 -3.59 -7.06
N PHE A 58 -5.25 -3.13 -5.85
CA PHE A 58 -6.30 -2.80 -4.89
C PHE A 58 -6.16 -1.34 -4.45
N ASN A 59 -7.27 -0.75 -4.05
CA ASN A 59 -7.27 0.53 -3.35
C ASN A 59 -7.34 0.27 -1.85
N LEU A 60 -6.54 1.01 -1.10
CA LEU A 60 -6.48 1.04 0.34
C LEU A 60 -6.85 2.44 0.78
N LEU A 61 -7.87 2.59 1.60
CA LEU A 61 -8.33 3.87 2.09
C LEU A 61 -8.12 3.97 3.60
N THR A 62 -7.38 4.97 4.04
CA THR A 62 -7.01 5.16 5.46
C THR A 62 -7.12 6.62 5.85
N ASN A 63 -7.42 6.91 7.11
CA ASN A 63 -7.33 8.26 7.67
C ASN A 63 -5.96 8.52 8.31
N GLU A 64 -5.08 7.52 8.36
CA GLU A 64 -3.77 7.60 9.00
C GLU A 64 -2.67 7.85 7.95
N ASP A 65 -1.94 8.95 8.09
CA ASP A 65 -0.72 9.27 7.32
C ASP A 65 0.47 8.43 7.83
N LYS A 66 0.41 7.12 7.64
CA LYS A 66 1.38 6.16 8.17
C LYS A 66 2.13 5.36 7.12
N LEU A 67 1.61 5.35 5.89
CA LEU A 67 2.14 4.59 4.77
C LEU A 67 2.95 5.48 3.86
N LYS A 68 4.02 4.93 3.32
CA LYS A 68 4.86 5.55 2.28
C LYS A 68 4.86 4.71 1.02
N GLU A 69 5.19 5.36 -0.10
CA GLU A 69 5.41 4.64 -1.35
C GLU A 69 6.49 3.56 -1.16
N LYS A 70 6.27 2.40 -1.78
CA LYS A 70 7.05 1.15 -1.64
C LYS A 70 6.88 0.39 -0.33
N ASP A 71 6.10 0.88 0.63
CA ASP A 71 5.80 0.11 1.83
C ASP A 71 5.11 -1.20 1.47
N GLY A 72 5.42 -2.23 2.25
CA GLY A 72 4.84 -3.56 2.10
C GLY A 72 3.53 -3.67 2.86
N ILE A 73 2.49 -4.19 2.22
CA ILE A 73 1.20 -4.51 2.87
C ILE A 73 1.07 -6.04 2.95
N CYS A 74 0.62 -6.52 4.10
CA CYS A 74 0.23 -7.91 4.33
C CYS A 74 -1.29 -8.02 4.21
N PHE A 75 -1.78 -8.37 3.02
CA PHE A 75 -3.19 -8.56 2.76
C PHE A 75 -3.53 -10.05 2.72
N ASN A 76 -4.21 -10.55 3.77
CA ASN A 76 -4.60 -11.95 3.88
C ASN A 76 -3.42 -12.94 3.80
N SER A 77 -2.25 -12.53 4.28
CA SER A 77 -1.02 -13.32 4.33
C SER A 77 -0.17 -12.89 5.52
N ASP A 78 0.65 -13.81 6.04
CA ASP A 78 1.61 -13.54 7.12
C ASP A 78 2.86 -12.80 6.63
N THR A 79 3.08 -12.76 5.31
CA THR A 79 4.19 -12.06 4.66
C THR A 79 3.69 -10.88 3.84
N VAL A 80 4.58 -9.91 3.61
CA VAL A 80 4.32 -8.80 2.67
C VAL A 80 4.05 -9.38 1.29
N ASN A 81 2.87 -9.07 0.73
CA ASN A 81 2.43 -9.60 -0.57
C ASN A 81 1.89 -8.52 -1.51
N TYR A 82 1.68 -7.29 -1.02
CA TYR A 82 1.41 -6.12 -1.84
C TYR A 82 2.43 -5.02 -1.53
N GLU A 83 2.69 -4.16 -2.50
CA GLU A 83 3.48 -2.95 -2.34
C GLU A 83 2.61 -1.71 -2.59
N VAL A 84 2.91 -0.62 -1.88
CA VAL A 84 2.28 0.68 -2.13
C VAL A 84 2.88 1.30 -3.38
N VAL A 85 2.07 1.46 -4.42
CA VAL A 85 2.49 2.01 -5.71
C VAL A 85 2.12 3.47 -5.89
N SER A 86 1.10 3.96 -5.18
CA SER A 86 0.69 5.36 -5.26
C SER A 86 -0.09 5.78 -4.03
N ILE A 87 0.08 7.03 -3.62
CA ILE A 87 -0.65 7.64 -2.49
C ILE A 87 -1.30 8.93 -3.00
N LEU A 88 -2.62 8.99 -2.91
CA LEU A 88 -3.45 10.13 -3.25
C LEU A 88 -4.00 10.72 -1.95
N PRO A 89 -3.37 11.79 -1.42
CA PRO A 89 -3.86 12.46 -0.22
C PRO A 89 -5.11 13.29 -0.55
N TYR A 90 -6.18 13.09 0.21
CA TYR A 90 -7.39 13.91 0.20
C TYR A 90 -7.53 14.64 1.55
N SER A 91 -8.41 15.64 1.62
CA SER A 91 -8.55 16.50 2.81
C SER A 91 -8.95 15.75 4.10
N GLU A 92 -9.63 14.60 3.99
CA GLU A 92 -10.11 13.82 5.15
C GLU A 92 -9.50 12.41 5.24
N HIS A 93 -8.90 11.91 4.16
CA HIS A 93 -8.41 10.53 4.05
C HIS A 93 -7.32 10.42 2.99
N PHE A 94 -6.63 9.29 2.98
CA PHE A 94 -5.62 8.91 2.01
C PHE A 94 -6.15 7.72 1.22
N GLN A 95 -6.19 7.87 -0.10
CA GLN A 95 -6.46 6.75 -1.00
C GLN A 95 -5.13 6.26 -1.56
N ILE A 96 -4.85 5.00 -1.37
CA ILE A 96 -3.55 4.40 -1.63
C ILE A 96 -3.77 3.26 -2.61
N GLU A 97 -3.08 3.29 -3.74
CA GLU A 97 -3.06 2.16 -4.68
C GLU A 97 -1.97 1.20 -4.23
N ILE A 98 -2.35 -0.07 -4.06
CA ILE A 98 -1.44 -1.17 -3.71
C ILE A 98 -1.47 -2.20 -4.83
N LYS A 99 -0.29 -2.72 -5.21
CA LYS A 99 -0.14 -3.72 -6.27
C LYS A 99 0.45 -4.99 -5.68
N LYS A 100 -0.03 -6.14 -6.13
CA LYS A 100 0.54 -7.43 -5.74
C LYS A 100 2.00 -7.54 -6.20
N LEU A 101 2.86 -8.01 -5.30
CA LEU A 101 4.27 -8.36 -5.58
C LEU A 101 4.37 -9.63 -6.43
#